data_AF-A0A931RFS9-F1
#
_entry.id   AF-A0A931RFS9-F1
#
_cell.length_a   1.000
_cell.length_b   1.000
_cell.length_c   1.000
_cell.angle_alpha   90.00
_cell.angle_beta   90.00
_cell.angle_gamma   90.00
#
_symmetry.space_group_name_H-M   'P 1'
#
loop_
_entity.id
_entity.type
_entity.pdbx_description
1 polymer ?
#
loop_
_entity_poly.entity_id
_entity_poly.type
_entity_poly.pdbx_seq_one_letter_code
_entity_poly.pdbx_strand_id
1 'polypeptide(L)'
;MKNEAVELVEWNRSKIEEAALAVIGFYAQALAVLGTSQWVKFALEDILPAVRGETSRPVELQAWSFNLTFHAPRPVHIPIIDNGVVIWRERDPRFIFTDSSKLVLAPRLRDRLYKANKAIGEEVEDVYKLRVMHIPFTLAFPKEGYADKIAIVTGALAA
;
A
#
# COMPACT_ATOMS: atom_id res chain seq x y z
N MET A 1 12.68 18.12 -28.37
CA MET A 1 12.92 17.47 -27.06
C MET A 1 11.57 17.27 -26.39
N LYS A 2 11.27 16.07 -25.88
CA LYS A 2 10.07 15.87 -25.03
C LYS A 2 10.42 16.45 -23.66
N ASN A 3 9.61 17.38 -23.16
CA ASN A 3 9.77 17.87 -21.79
C ASN A 3 9.51 16.70 -20.85
N GLU A 4 10.47 16.39 -19.99
CA GLU A 4 10.34 15.39 -18.95
C GLU A 4 10.34 16.07 -17.58
N ALA A 5 9.48 15.58 -16.70
CA ALA A 5 9.40 16.05 -15.33
C ALA A 5 9.45 14.88 -14.36
N VAL A 6 9.92 15.13 -13.14
CA VAL A 6 9.95 14.14 -12.06
C VAL A 6 9.14 14.68 -10.89
N GLU A 7 8.24 13.85 -10.35
CA GLU A 7 7.53 14.13 -9.11
C GLU A 7 8.42 13.76 -7.92
N LEU A 8 8.63 14.71 -7.01
CA LEU A 8 9.31 14.50 -5.73
C LEU A 8 8.27 14.62 -4.62
N VAL A 9 8.23 13.64 -3.73
CA VAL A 9 7.23 13.56 -2.66
C VAL A 9 7.90 13.49 -1.30
N GLU A 10 7.48 14.38 -0.39
CA GLU A 10 7.83 14.30 1.03
C GLU A 10 6.68 13.62 1.76
N TRP A 11 6.84 12.33 2.08
CA TRP A 11 5.81 11.53 2.72
C TRP A 11 5.73 11.76 4.23
N ASN A 12 4.51 11.91 4.75
CA ASN A 12 4.25 11.96 6.19
C ASN A 12 4.29 10.55 6.78
N ARG A 13 5.49 10.12 7.20
CA ARG A 13 5.71 8.73 7.66
C ARG A 13 4.85 8.37 8.88
N SER A 14 4.64 9.29 9.82
CA SER A 14 3.83 9.03 11.02
C SER A 14 2.38 8.68 10.69
N LYS A 15 1.74 9.42 9.77
CA LYS A 15 0.39 9.08 9.30
C LYS A 15 0.33 7.72 8.61
N ILE A 16 1.36 7.40 7.83
CA ILE A 16 1.45 6.10 7.13
C ILE A 16 1.64 4.97 8.14
N GLU A 17 2.48 5.15 9.17
CA GLU A 17 2.65 4.17 10.25
C GLU A 17 1.32 3.88 10.96
N GLU A 18 0.61 4.92 11.39
CA GLU A 18 -0.68 4.79 12.08
C GLU A 18 -1.70 4.03 11.24
N ALA A 19 -1.92 4.45 10.00
CA ALA A 19 -2.88 3.81 9.11
C ALA A 19 -2.44 2.39 8.71
N ALA A 20 -1.14 2.14 8.54
CA ALA A 20 -0.62 0.81 8.22
C ALA A 20 -0.84 -0.18 9.37
N LEU A 21 -0.58 0.25 10.61
CA LEU A 21 -0.86 -0.58 11.80
C LEU A 21 -2.36 -0.85 11.95
N ALA A 22 -3.22 0.14 11.67
CA ALA A 22 -4.67 -0.05 11.69
C ALA A 22 -5.13 -1.09 10.66
N VAL A 23 -4.65 -1.00 9.41
CA VAL A 23 -4.95 -2.00 8.37
C VAL A 23 -4.57 -3.40 8.85
N ILE A 24 -3.35 -3.59 9.35
CA ILE A 24 -2.88 -4.89 9.83
C ILE A 24 -3.72 -5.38 11.01
N GLY A 25 -4.06 -4.49 11.95
CA GLY A 25 -4.92 -4.78 13.10
C GLY A 25 -6.30 -5.28 12.69
N PHE A 26 -6.97 -4.58 11.76
CA PHE A 26 -8.27 -4.99 11.25
C PHE A 26 -8.22 -6.35 10.55
N TYR A 27 -7.19 -6.61 9.75
CA TYR A 27 -6.99 -7.90 9.10
C TYR A 27 -6.75 -9.02 10.10
N ALA A 28 -5.87 -8.80 11.08
CA ALA A 28 -5.59 -9.77 12.13
C ALA A 28 -6.85 -10.07 12.98
N GLN A 29 -7.68 -9.05 13.24
CA GLN A 29 -8.96 -9.22 13.94
C GLN A 29 -9.97 -10.01 13.10
N ALA A 30 -10.15 -9.66 11.82
CA ALA A 30 -11.10 -10.34 10.93
C ALA A 30 -10.76 -11.83 10.73
N LEU A 31 -9.47 -12.16 10.75
CA LEU A 31 -8.94 -13.52 10.67
C LEU A 31 -8.85 -14.22 12.03
N ALA A 32 -9.22 -13.56 13.14
CA ALA A 32 -9.15 -14.07 14.52
C ALA A 32 -7.74 -14.52 14.95
N VAL A 33 -6.71 -13.77 14.54
CA VAL A 33 -5.28 -14.07 14.75
C VAL A 33 -4.53 -12.88 15.36
N LEU A 34 -5.27 -11.90 15.87
CA LEU A 34 -4.74 -10.75 16.58
C LEU A 34 -3.87 -11.19 17.77
N GLY A 35 -2.69 -10.60 17.90
CA GLY A 35 -1.74 -10.91 18.98
C GLY A 35 -0.90 -12.17 18.76
N THR A 36 -1.09 -12.90 17.66
CA THR A 36 -0.16 -14.00 17.33
C THR A 36 1.21 -13.45 16.94
N SER A 37 2.27 -14.18 17.31
CA SER A 37 3.66 -13.75 17.13
C SER A 37 4.00 -13.39 15.67
N GLN A 38 3.44 -14.13 14.71
CA GLN A 38 3.64 -13.85 13.27
C GLN A 38 3.10 -12.47 12.88
N TRP A 39 1.91 -12.09 13.34
CA TRP A 39 1.28 -10.81 13.00
C TRP A 39 1.89 -9.64 13.75
N VAL A 40 2.27 -9.85 15.01
CA VAL A 40 3.01 -8.85 15.79
C VAL A 40 4.36 -8.58 15.13
N LYS A 41 5.09 -9.63 14.75
CA LYS A 41 6.36 -9.50 14.02
C LYS A 41 6.16 -8.77 12.70
N PHE A 42 5.17 -9.16 11.90
CA PHE A 42 4.89 -8.51 10.63
C PHE A 42 4.61 -7.01 10.80
N ALA A 43 3.80 -6.63 11.79
CA ALA A 43 3.51 -5.23 12.07
C ALA A 43 4.75 -4.45 12.55
N LEU A 44 5.43 -4.96 13.58
CA LEU A 44 6.45 -4.19 14.30
C LEU A 44 7.86 -4.30 13.70
N GLU A 45 8.22 -5.47 13.18
CA GLU A 45 9.58 -5.76 12.70
C GLU A 45 9.71 -5.64 11.18
N ASP A 46 8.62 -5.79 10.42
CA ASP A 46 8.69 -5.71 8.96
C ASP A 46 8.09 -4.39 8.43
N ILE A 47 6.86 -4.05 8.83
CA ILE A 47 6.13 -2.90 8.26
C ILE A 47 6.67 -1.56 8.76
N LEU A 48 6.83 -1.36 10.07
CA LEU A 48 7.33 -0.08 10.61
C LEU A 48 8.72 0.28 10.05
N PRO A 49 9.71 -0.62 10.03
CA PRO A 49 11.00 -0.32 9.41
C PRO A 49 10.88 0.01 7.91
N ALA A 50 9.96 -0.64 7.18
CA ALA A 50 9.70 -0.32 5.79
C ALA A 50 9.13 1.09 5.61
N VAL A 51 8.15 1.50 6.41
CA VAL A 51 7.59 2.86 6.40
C VAL A 51 8.64 3.91 6.76
N ARG A 52 9.57 3.59 7.66
CA ARG A 52 10.71 4.44 8.06
C ARG A 52 11.84 4.49 7.03
N GLY A 53 11.77 3.65 5.98
CA GLY A 53 12.76 3.62 4.91
C GLY A 53 14.02 2.85 5.29
N GLU A 54 13.98 2.09 6.37
CA GLU A 54 15.07 1.21 6.80
C GLU A 54 15.17 -0.03 5.89
N THR A 55 14.09 -0.38 5.17
CA THR A 55 14.07 -1.49 4.21
C THR A 55 13.65 -1.06 2.80
N SER A 56 14.36 -1.59 1.80
CA SER A 56 14.20 -1.23 0.37
C SER A 56 13.40 -2.24 -0.45
N ARG A 57 12.96 -3.35 0.14
CA ARG A 57 12.15 -4.40 -0.53
C ARG A 57 10.71 -4.41 -0.05
N PRO A 58 9.73 -4.74 -0.93
CA PRO A 58 8.36 -4.96 -0.46
C PRO A 58 8.35 -5.98 0.68
N VAL A 59 7.49 -5.75 1.64
CA VAL A 59 7.32 -6.60 2.81
C VAL A 59 6.16 -7.54 2.55
N GLU A 60 6.34 -8.84 2.75
CA GLU A 60 5.35 -9.86 2.39
C GLU A 60 5.02 -10.75 3.57
N LEU A 61 3.72 -10.99 3.77
CA LEU A 61 3.20 -11.99 4.70
C LEU A 61 2.37 -13.01 3.92
N GLN A 62 2.83 -14.25 3.91
CA GLN A 62 2.05 -15.37 3.41
C GLN A 62 1.33 -16.03 4.58
N ALA A 63 -0.01 -16.02 4.54
CA ALA A 63 -0.83 -16.63 5.58
C ALA A 63 -2.14 -17.17 4.98
N TRP A 64 -2.52 -18.40 5.36
CA TRP A 64 -3.82 -19.03 5.00
C TRP A 64 -4.27 -18.90 3.53
N SER A 65 -3.34 -19.05 2.57
CA SER A 65 -3.61 -18.91 1.13
C SER A 65 -3.85 -17.46 0.66
N PHE A 66 -3.35 -16.49 1.41
CA PHE A 66 -3.26 -15.08 1.02
C PHE A 66 -1.81 -14.64 1.06
N ASN A 67 -1.45 -13.73 0.17
CA ASN A 67 -0.24 -12.92 0.32
C ASN A 67 -0.66 -11.47 0.56
N LEU A 68 -0.20 -10.92 1.68
CA LEU A 68 -0.27 -9.50 1.97
C LEU A 68 1.08 -8.88 1.69
N THR A 69 1.14 -8.02 0.67
CA THR A 69 2.35 -7.31 0.29
C THR A 69 2.21 -5.82 0.61
N PHE A 70 3.17 -5.27 1.33
CA PHE A 70 3.28 -3.83 1.55
C PHE A 70 4.41 -3.23 0.71
N HIS A 71 4.06 -2.24 -0.09
CA HIS A 71 5.02 -1.37 -0.75
C HIS A 71 5.12 -0.08 0.02
N ALA A 72 6.26 0.12 0.67
CA ALA A 72 6.60 1.32 1.39
C ALA A 72 6.72 2.56 0.46
N PRO A 73 6.68 3.77 1.01
CA PRO A 73 7.00 4.99 0.26
C PRO A 73 8.42 4.90 -0.29
N ARG A 74 8.56 4.92 -1.61
CA ARG A 74 9.84 4.82 -2.31
C ARG A 74 9.82 5.68 -3.57
N PRO A 75 10.99 6.21 -3.98
CA PRO A 75 11.16 6.93 -5.23
C PRO A 75 11.17 5.96 -6.43
N VAL A 76 10.15 5.12 -6.53
CA VAL A 76 9.88 4.29 -7.70
C VAL A 76 8.92 5.08 -8.55
N HIS A 77 9.43 5.65 -9.63
CA HIS A 77 8.63 6.46 -10.54
C HIS A 77 8.02 5.62 -11.66
N ILE A 78 6.78 5.91 -11.99
CA ILE A 78 6.07 5.37 -13.15
C ILE A 78 5.82 6.50 -14.15
N PRO A 79 6.04 6.27 -15.45
CA PRO A 79 5.79 7.31 -16.44
C PRO A 79 4.28 7.49 -16.61
N ILE A 80 3.83 8.74 -16.52
CA ILE A 80 2.48 9.16 -16.90
C ILE A 80 2.58 10.29 -17.92
N ILE A 81 1.58 10.39 -18.80
CA ILE A 81 1.46 11.52 -19.73
C ILE A 81 0.41 12.46 -19.16
N ASP A 82 0.80 13.70 -18.87
CA ASP A 82 -0.11 14.75 -18.44
C ASP A 82 0.15 16.02 -19.26
N ASN A 83 -0.91 16.55 -19.89
CA ASN A 83 -0.83 17.71 -20.78
C ASN A 83 0.31 17.66 -21.83
N GLY A 84 0.59 16.47 -22.36
CA GLY A 84 1.64 16.26 -23.37
C GLY A 84 3.08 16.21 -22.82
N VAL A 85 3.25 16.25 -21.50
CA VAL A 85 4.53 16.12 -20.78
C VAL A 85 4.62 14.72 -20.18
N VAL A 86 5.79 14.08 -20.27
CA VAL A 86 6.04 12.82 -19.55
C VAL A 86 6.44 13.17 -18.13
N ILE A 87 5.63 12.77 -17.15
CA ILE A 87 5.92 12.94 -15.73
C ILE A 87 6.27 11.57 -15.16
N TRP A 88 7.48 11.44 -14.64
CA TRP A 88 7.89 10.32 -13.80
C TRP A 88 7.26 10.53 -12.42
N ARG A 89 6.11 9.88 -12.18
CA ARG A 89 5.30 10.05 -10.97
C ARG A 89 5.71 9.05 -9.91
N GLU A 90 5.95 9.49 -8.68
CA GLU A 90 6.31 8.59 -7.59
C GLU A 90 5.11 7.71 -7.24
N ARG A 91 5.35 6.42 -6.99
CA ARG A 91 4.28 5.47 -6.74
C ARG A 91 3.75 5.58 -5.30
N ASP A 92 2.42 5.65 -5.14
CA ASP A 92 1.82 5.67 -3.81
C ASP A 92 2.17 4.41 -3.01
N PRO A 93 2.46 4.52 -1.69
CA PRO A 93 2.53 3.40 -0.78
C PRO A 93 1.22 2.62 -0.83
N ARG A 94 1.28 1.30 -0.63
CA ARG A 94 0.07 0.47 -0.72
C ARG A 94 0.23 -0.89 -0.07
N PHE A 95 -0.87 -1.43 0.44
CA PHE A 95 -1.05 -2.85 0.64
C PHE A 95 -1.69 -3.49 -0.59
N ILE A 96 -1.20 -4.64 -1.01
CA ILE A 96 -1.77 -5.48 -2.05
C ILE A 96 -2.12 -6.83 -1.43
N PHE A 97 -3.37 -7.23 -1.58
CA PHE A 97 -3.88 -8.50 -1.11
C PHE A 97 -4.09 -9.40 -2.32
N THR A 98 -3.23 -10.40 -2.43
CA THR A 98 -3.30 -11.39 -3.51
C THR A 98 -3.97 -12.64 -2.99
N ASP A 99 -5.13 -12.93 -3.58
CA ASP A 99 -5.86 -14.16 -3.30
C ASP A 99 -5.25 -15.35 -4.05
N SER A 100 -4.57 -16.23 -3.31
CA SER A 100 -4.10 -17.53 -3.83
C SER A 100 -5.04 -18.68 -3.49
N SER A 101 -6.22 -18.38 -2.93
CA SER A 101 -7.16 -19.36 -2.41
C SER A 101 -7.98 -20.09 -3.47
N LYS A 102 -8.02 -19.60 -4.72
CA LYS A 102 -8.85 -20.20 -5.79
C LYS A 102 -8.60 -21.69 -6.00
N LEU A 103 -7.41 -22.19 -5.64
CA LEU A 103 -7.02 -23.60 -5.75
C LEU A 103 -6.95 -24.32 -4.39
N VAL A 104 -7.10 -23.61 -3.26
CA VAL A 104 -6.74 -24.11 -1.93
C VAL A 104 -7.87 -24.01 -0.91
N LEU A 105 -8.74 -22.99 -0.99
CA LEU A 105 -9.83 -22.80 -0.02
C LEU A 105 -11.19 -23.21 -0.57
N ALA A 106 -11.97 -23.84 0.30
CA ALA A 106 -13.38 -24.12 0.07
C ALA A 106 -14.17 -22.83 -0.23
N PRO A 107 -15.21 -22.86 -1.09
CA PRO A 107 -15.99 -21.68 -1.47
C PRO A 107 -16.50 -20.82 -0.29
N ARG A 108 -16.91 -21.45 0.81
CA ARG A 108 -17.39 -20.75 2.02
C ARG A 108 -16.33 -19.86 2.67
N LEU A 109 -15.08 -20.32 2.69
CA LEU A 109 -13.97 -19.54 3.25
C LEU A 109 -13.62 -18.36 2.35
N ARG A 110 -13.68 -18.55 1.03
CA ARG A 110 -13.51 -17.48 0.03
C ARG A 110 -14.54 -16.37 0.17
N ASP A 111 -15.81 -16.71 0.35
CA ASP A 111 -16.88 -15.73 0.58
C ASP A 111 -16.65 -14.93 1.88
N ARG A 112 -16.22 -15.61 2.96
CA ARG A 112 -15.90 -14.94 4.23
C ARG A 112 -14.77 -13.91 4.07
N LEU A 113 -13.73 -14.25 3.31
CA LEU A 113 -12.60 -13.36 3.05
C LEU A 113 -12.98 -12.18 2.17
N TYR A 114 -13.79 -12.42 1.15
CA TYR A 114 -14.30 -11.36 0.31
C TYR A 114 -15.11 -10.34 1.14
N LYS A 115 -15.99 -10.84 2.02
CA LYS A 115 -16.75 -10.00 2.97
C LYS A 115 -15.83 -9.24 3.93
N ALA A 116 -14.78 -9.88 4.45
CA ALA A 116 -13.80 -9.24 5.30
C ALA A 116 -13.03 -8.12 4.56
N ASN A 117 -12.51 -8.38 3.35
CA ASN A 117 -11.85 -7.37 2.53
C ASN A 117 -12.78 -6.19 2.22
N LYS A 118 -14.04 -6.46 1.91
CA LYS A 118 -15.02 -5.41 1.66
C LYS A 118 -15.23 -4.53 2.90
N ALA A 119 -15.52 -5.14 4.05
CA ALA A 119 -15.75 -4.40 5.30
C ALA A 119 -14.51 -3.61 5.74
N ILE A 120 -13.31 -4.21 5.64
CA ILE A 120 -12.05 -3.52 5.96
C ILE A 120 -11.82 -2.38 4.96
N GLY A 121 -12.08 -2.61 3.67
CA GLY A 121 -11.97 -1.58 2.63
C GLY A 121 -12.84 -0.36 2.93
N GLU A 122 -14.11 -0.57 3.28
CA GLU A 122 -15.05 0.50 3.66
C GLU A 122 -14.55 1.27 4.89
N GLU A 123 -14.11 0.57 5.93
CA GLU A 123 -13.58 1.19 7.16
C GLU A 123 -12.34 2.04 6.90
N VAL A 124 -11.36 1.52 6.15
CA VAL A 124 -10.10 2.24 5.91
C VAL A 124 -10.24 3.36 4.89
N GLU A 125 -11.20 3.27 3.98
CA GLU A 125 -11.57 4.36 3.08
C GLU A 125 -12.25 5.49 3.85
N ASP A 126 -13.14 5.18 4.79
CA ASP A 126 -13.84 6.22 5.54
C ASP A 126 -12.96 6.83 6.65
N VAL A 127 -12.33 6.02 7.49
CA VAL A 127 -11.61 6.52 8.67
C VAL A 127 -10.21 7.03 8.29
N TYR A 128 -9.48 6.25 7.49
CA TYR A 128 -8.09 6.55 7.14
C TYR A 128 -7.95 7.20 5.76
N LYS A 129 -9.04 7.36 5.01
CA LYS A 129 -9.01 7.98 3.67
C LYS A 129 -8.07 7.26 2.70
N LEU A 130 -7.88 5.94 2.87
CA LEU A 130 -7.14 5.13 1.91
C LEU A 130 -7.95 4.95 0.63
N ARG A 131 -7.27 4.92 -0.53
CA ARG A 131 -7.91 4.62 -1.80
C ARG A 131 -8.02 3.10 -1.97
N VAL A 132 -9.24 2.60 -2.15
CA VAL A 132 -9.50 1.17 -2.33
C VAL A 132 -9.61 0.84 -3.81
N MET A 133 -8.91 -0.21 -4.25
CA MET A 133 -9.06 -0.80 -5.59
C MET A 133 -9.35 -2.29 -5.41
N HIS A 134 -10.31 -2.85 -6.14
CA HIS A 134 -10.79 -4.22 -5.85
C HIS A 134 -10.10 -5.34 -6.64
N ILE A 135 -9.36 -5.04 -7.72
CA ILE A 135 -8.74 -6.05 -8.58
C ILE A 135 -7.29 -5.65 -8.95
N PRO A 136 -6.25 -6.22 -8.30
CA PRO A 136 -6.33 -6.95 -7.03
C PRO A 136 -6.78 -6.04 -5.88
N PHE A 137 -7.26 -6.63 -4.77
CA PHE A 137 -7.66 -5.83 -3.61
C PHE A 137 -6.44 -5.07 -3.08
N THR A 138 -6.46 -3.75 -3.17
CA THR A 138 -5.33 -2.87 -2.91
C THR A 138 -5.80 -1.67 -2.10
N LEU A 139 -5.05 -1.35 -1.05
CA LEU A 139 -5.27 -0.19 -0.20
C LEU A 139 -4.10 0.77 -0.40
N ALA A 140 -4.30 1.84 -1.15
CA ALA A 140 -3.25 2.82 -1.44
C ALA A 140 -3.35 4.03 -0.51
N PHE A 141 -2.21 4.57 -0.13
CA PHE A 141 -2.07 5.78 0.69
C PHE A 141 -1.99 6.99 -0.24
N PRO A 142 -3.11 7.71 -0.50
CA PRO A 142 -3.12 8.79 -1.48
C PRO A 142 -2.23 9.94 -1.03
N LYS A 143 -1.44 10.52 -1.95
CA LYS A 143 -0.57 11.67 -1.67
C LYS A 143 -1.35 12.82 -1.03
N GLU A 144 -2.59 13.03 -1.47
CA GLU A 144 -3.45 14.13 -1.02
C GLU A 144 -3.69 14.13 0.51
N GLY A 145 -3.63 12.97 1.17
CA GLY A 145 -3.78 12.85 2.63
C GLY A 145 -2.50 12.50 3.39
N TYR A 146 -1.49 11.96 2.69
CA TYR A 146 -0.32 11.32 3.30
C TYR A 146 1.04 11.92 2.88
N ALA A 147 1.07 12.90 1.98
CA ALA A 147 2.28 13.67 1.67
C ALA A 147 2.22 15.05 2.33
N ASP A 148 3.33 15.47 2.93
CA ASP A 148 3.48 16.84 3.45
C ASP A 148 3.79 17.81 2.31
N LYS A 149 4.51 17.36 1.27
CA LYS A 149 4.81 18.14 0.06
C LYS A 149 4.86 17.27 -1.19
N ILE A 150 4.45 17.87 -2.31
CA ILE A 150 4.57 17.31 -3.66
C ILE A 150 5.16 18.40 -4.55
N ALA A 151 6.25 18.10 -5.25
CA ALA A 151 6.88 19.02 -6.18
C ALA A 151 7.08 18.34 -7.54
N ILE A 152 6.88 19.07 -8.63
CA ILE A 152 7.18 18.60 -9.99
C ILE A 152 8.39 19.39 -10.48
N VAL A 153 9.50 18.70 -10.72
CA VAL A 153 10.73 19.30 -11.21
C VAL A 153 10.87 18.96 -12.69
N THR A 154 10.85 19.98 -13.55
CA THR A 154 11.13 19.83 -14.98
C THR A 154 12.63 19.88 -15.21
N GLY A 155 13.19 18.83 -15.79
CA GLY A 155 14.56 18.83 -16.28
C GLY A 155 14.58 19.05 -17.78
N ALA A 156 15.35 20.03 -18.26
CA ALA A 156 15.93 19.88 -19.59
C ALA A 156 16.95 18.75 -19.46
N LEU A 157 16.64 17.55 -19.97
CA LEU A 157 17.68 16.54 -20.20
C LEU A 157 18.75 17.23 -21.03
N ALA A 158 19.90 17.50 -20.43
CA ALA A 158 21.03 18.11 -21.10
C ALA A 158 21.32 17.29 -22.36
N ALA A 159 21.26 17.96 -23.50
CA ALA A 159 21.48 17.37 -24.82
C ALA A 159 22.91 16.84 -24.97
#